data_AF-A0A928QI42-F1
#
_entry.id   AF-A0A928QI42-F1
#
_cell.length_a   1.000
_cell.length_b   1.000
_cell.length_c   1.000
_cell.angle_alpha   90.00
_cell.angle_beta   90.00
_cell.angle_gamma   90.00
#
_symmetry.space_group_name_H-M   'P 1'
#
loop_
_entity.id
_entity.type
_entity.pdbx_description
1 polymer ?
#
loop_
_entity_poly.entity_id
_entity_poly.type
_entity_poly.pdbx_seq_one_letter_code
_entity_poly.pdbx_strand_id
1 'polypeptide(L)'
;MKRLVMKDWLFQKVASEHNAPHIWSGSVDAIFQETEKAYRVVIGSVGYTVITWIPKSGCEWKDAENEFQATKVCETYTEAIEHRDFLRSCFC
;
A
#
# COMPACT_ATOMS: atom_id res chain seq x y z
N MET A 1 -2.72 -8.73 -13.70
CA MET A 1 -2.82 -7.70 -12.64
C MET A 1 -1.50 -7.61 -11.88
N LYS A 2 -1.16 -6.46 -11.31
CA LYS A 2 0.13 -6.26 -10.64
C LYS A 2 -0.07 -5.75 -9.21
N ARG A 3 0.88 -6.05 -8.34
CA ARG A 3 0.99 -5.52 -6.97
C ARG A 3 2.34 -4.87 -6.76
N LEU A 4 2.36 -3.76 -6.05
CA LEU A 4 3.58 -3.09 -5.64
C LEU A 4 4.01 -3.65 -4.28
N VAL A 5 5.16 -4.30 -4.26
CA VAL A 5 5.74 -4.92 -3.06
C VAL A 5 6.92 -4.09 -2.60
N MET A 6 6.94 -3.73 -1.32
CA MET A 6 8.06 -3.04 -0.67
C MET A 6 9.10 -4.05 -0.18
N LYS A 7 10.37 -3.67 -0.18
CA LYS A 7 11.42 -4.42 0.53
C LYS A 7 11.11 -4.49 2.03
N ASP A 8 11.37 -5.64 2.65
CA ASP A 8 11.03 -5.91 4.05
C ASP A 8 11.54 -4.83 5.03
N TRP A 9 12.78 -4.36 4.88
CA TRP A 9 13.34 -3.33 5.76
C TRP A 9 12.62 -1.98 5.62
N LEU A 10 12.19 -1.61 4.40
CA LEU A 10 11.47 -0.35 4.15
C LEU A 10 10.09 -0.43 4.76
N PHE A 11 9.44 -1.57 4.58
CA PHE A 11 8.17 -1.89 5.18
C PHE A 11 8.21 -1.79 6.72
N GLN A 12 9.21 -2.40 7.38
CA GLN A 12 9.38 -2.32 8.84
C GLN A 12 9.65 -0.89 9.32
N LYS A 13 10.46 -0.14 8.56
CA LYS A 13 10.72 1.28 8.85
C LYS A 13 9.44 2.10 8.83
N VAL A 14 8.63 1.97 7.78
CA VAL A 14 7.33 2.67 7.65
C VAL A 14 6.39 2.29 8.80
N ALA A 15 6.31 1.01 9.15
CA ALA A 15 5.48 0.57 10.27
C ALA A 15 5.90 1.24 11.59
N SER A 16 7.21 1.30 11.85
CA SER A 16 7.77 1.95 13.05
C SER A 16 7.52 3.45 13.09
N GLU A 17 7.73 4.17 11.97
CA GLU A 17 7.54 5.63 11.89
C GLU A 17 6.08 6.04 12.15
N HIS A 18 5.14 5.15 11.83
CA HIS A 18 3.71 5.39 12.01
C HIS A 18 3.13 4.73 13.27
N ASN A 19 3.90 4.00 14.09
CA ASN A 19 3.37 3.21 15.21
C ASN A 19 2.29 2.20 14.77
N ALA A 20 2.42 1.63 13.58
CA ALA A 20 1.45 0.69 13.05
C ALA A 20 1.60 -0.68 13.74
N PRO A 21 0.54 -1.25 14.35
CA PRO A 21 0.59 -2.59 14.92
C PRO A 21 0.67 -3.61 13.77
N HIS A 22 1.66 -4.50 13.82
CA HIS A 22 1.90 -5.62 12.90
C HIS A 22 1.18 -5.46 11.55
N ILE A 23 1.76 -4.69 10.63
CA ILE A 23 1.27 -4.72 9.25
C ILE A 23 1.62 -6.13 8.71
N TRP A 24 0.66 -6.81 8.08
CA TRP A 24 0.80 -8.25 7.76
C TRP A 24 1.42 -8.51 6.37
N SER A 25 1.59 -7.48 5.54
CA SER A 25 2.28 -7.63 4.27
C SER A 25 2.88 -6.31 3.79
N GLY A 26 4.07 -6.35 3.19
CA GLY A 26 4.69 -5.20 2.52
C GLY A 26 4.02 -4.82 1.19
N SER A 27 2.77 -5.23 0.96
CA SER A 27 2.01 -4.89 -0.25
C SER A 27 1.32 -3.54 -0.06
N VAL A 28 1.27 -2.75 -1.14
CA VAL A 28 0.57 -1.47 -1.16
C VAL A 28 -0.86 -1.68 -1.65
N ASP A 29 -1.85 -1.13 -0.93
CA ASP A 29 -3.27 -1.23 -1.32
C ASP A 29 -3.55 -0.27 -2.50
N ALA A 30 -3.12 1.00 -2.38
CA ALA A 30 -3.33 2.00 -3.43
C ALA A 30 -2.19 3.03 -3.56
N ILE A 31 -2.02 3.57 -4.76
CA ILE A 31 -1.14 4.70 -5.10
C ILE A 31 -2.03 5.84 -5.57
N PHE A 32 -1.87 7.06 -5.05
CA PHE A 32 -2.68 8.22 -5.48
C PHE A 32 -1.87 9.46 -5.84
N GLN A 33 -0.56 9.43 -5.67
CA GLN A 33 0.37 10.40 -6.26
C GLN A 33 1.68 9.71 -6.60
N GLU A 34 2.36 10.21 -7.62
CA GLU A 34 3.65 9.70 -8.07
C GLU A 34 4.58 10.86 -8.43
N THR A 35 5.85 10.70 -8.10
CA THR A 35 6.95 11.55 -8.58
C THR A 35 7.93 10.69 -9.35
N GLU A 36 8.98 11.31 -9.91
CA GLU A 36 10.07 10.56 -10.55
C GLU A 36 10.66 9.50 -9.60
N LYS A 37 10.79 9.81 -8.30
CA LYS A 37 11.56 9.00 -7.33
C LYS A 37 10.72 8.25 -6.29
N ALA A 38 9.45 8.60 -6.11
CA ALA A 38 8.63 8.06 -5.03
C ALA A 38 7.15 7.92 -5.41
N TYR A 39 6.47 7.01 -4.70
CA TYR A 39 5.02 6.84 -4.72
C TYR A 39 4.41 7.37 -3.42
N ARG A 40 3.25 8.01 -3.50
CA ARG A 40 2.41 8.27 -2.33
C ARG A 40 1.34 7.20 -2.25
N VAL A 41 1.36 6.47 -1.15
CA VAL A 41 0.66 5.20 -1.01
C VAL A 41 -0.30 5.18 0.17
N VAL A 42 -1.29 4.32 0.07
CA VAL A 42 -2.14 3.86 1.16
C VAL A 42 -1.79 2.40 1.46
N ILE A 43 -1.46 2.11 2.71
CA ILE A 43 -1.20 0.76 3.21
C ILE A 43 -2.16 0.51 4.38
N GLY A 44 -3.00 -0.49 4.26
CA GLY A 44 -3.90 -0.91 5.33
C GLY A 44 -3.30 -2.00 6.21
N SER A 45 -3.64 -1.96 7.49
CA SER A 45 -3.66 -3.11 8.40
C SER A 45 -5.03 -3.19 9.08
N VAL A 46 -5.33 -4.30 9.77
CA VAL A 46 -6.57 -4.42 10.54
C VAL A 46 -6.60 -3.30 11.60
N GLY A 47 -7.62 -2.43 11.53
CA GLY A 47 -7.77 -1.29 12.43
C GLY A 47 -6.74 -0.16 12.25
N TYR A 48 -5.94 -0.17 11.19
CA TYR A 48 -4.89 0.83 10.98
C TYR A 48 -4.72 1.21 9.50
N THR A 49 -4.38 2.46 9.22
CA THR A 49 -4.09 2.95 7.87
C THR A 49 -2.85 3.82 7.91
N VAL A 50 -1.88 3.51 7.04
CA VAL A 50 -0.69 4.34 6.81
C VAL A 50 -0.84 5.02 5.47
N ILE A 51 -0.64 6.34 5.46
CA ILE A 51 -0.52 7.14 4.25
C ILE A 51 0.86 7.78 4.26
N THR A 52 1.71 7.41 3.30
CA THR A 52 3.10 7.88 3.30
C THR A 52 3.72 7.90 1.90
N TRP A 53 4.89 8.51 1.80
CA TRP A 53 5.72 8.46 0.61
C TRP A 53 6.73 7.31 0.73
N ILE A 54 6.85 6.49 -0.31
CA ILE A 54 7.84 5.41 -0.39
C ILE A 54 8.73 5.57 -1.64
N PRO A 55 10.05 5.35 -1.52
CA PRO A 55 10.96 5.47 -2.67
C PRO A 55 10.76 4.30 -3.64
N LYS A 56 10.76 4.60 -4.95
CA LYS A 56 10.62 3.57 -6.00
C LYS A 56 11.74 2.53 -5.97
N SER A 57 12.96 2.92 -5.58
CA SER A 57 14.12 2.04 -5.43
C SER A 57 13.95 0.96 -4.34
N GLY A 58 12.99 1.15 -3.44
CA GLY A 58 12.59 0.21 -2.41
C GLY A 58 11.38 -0.66 -2.78
N CYS A 59 10.84 -0.52 -4.00
CA CYS A 59 9.62 -1.18 -4.43
C CYS A 59 9.82 -2.00 -5.70
N GLU A 60 8.99 -3.02 -5.88
CA GLU A 60 8.99 -3.89 -7.05
C GLU A 60 7.56 -4.24 -7.45
N TRP A 61 7.24 -4.17 -8.75
CA TRP A 61 5.97 -4.63 -9.29
C TRP A 61 6.00 -6.13 -9.54
N LYS A 62 5.17 -6.88 -8.83
CA LYS A 62 5.02 -8.33 -8.96
C LYS A 62 3.64 -8.69 -9.50
N ASP A 63 3.50 -9.89 -10.03
CA ASP A 63 2.17 -10.43 -10.33
C ASP A 63 1.36 -10.63 -9.04
N ALA A 64 0.08 -10.27 -9.11
CA ALA A 64 -0.89 -10.54 -8.06
C ALA A 64 -1.73 -11.76 -8.46
N GLU A 65 -2.06 -12.61 -7.49
CA GLU A 65 -2.81 -13.84 -7.72
C GLU A 65 -4.32 -13.58 -7.86
N ASN A 66 -4.81 -12.48 -7.28
CA ASN A 66 -6.20 -12.06 -7.34
C ASN A 66 -6.34 -10.55 -7.14
N GLU A 67 -7.57 -10.03 -7.31
CA GLU A 67 -7.90 -8.59 -7.23
C GLU A 67 -7.63 -8.00 -5.85
N PHE A 68 -7.77 -8.80 -4.79
CA PHE A 68 -7.54 -8.37 -3.42
C PHE A 68 -6.07 -8.21 -3.05
N GLN A 69 -5.16 -8.75 -3.86
CA GLN A 69 -3.72 -8.55 -3.73
C GLN A 69 -3.18 -7.45 -4.66
N ALA A 70 -3.96 -6.98 -5.63
CA ALA A 70 -3.50 -6.02 -6.63
C ALA A 70 -3.46 -4.61 -6.04
N THR A 71 -2.44 -3.83 -6.45
CA THR A 71 -2.34 -2.42 -6.07
C THR A 71 -3.12 -1.58 -7.08
N LYS A 72 -4.07 -0.77 -6.60
CA LYS A 72 -4.78 0.17 -7.47
C LYS A 72 -4.01 1.48 -7.61
N VAL A 73 -3.88 1.97 -8.84
CA VAL A 73 -3.40 3.35 -9.11
C VAL A 73 -4.62 4.24 -9.28
N CYS A 74 -4.75 5.22 -8.39
CA CYS A 74 -5.88 6.12 -8.25
C CYS A 74 -5.49 7.53 -8.66
N GLU A 75 -6.48 8.31 -9.12
CA GLU A 75 -6.27 9.72 -9.45
C GLU A 75 -6.37 10.63 -8.22
N THR A 76 -7.11 10.19 -7.20
CA THR A 76 -7.41 11.00 -6.02
C THR A 76 -7.19 10.23 -4.72
N TYR A 77 -7.02 10.98 -3.63
CA TYR A 77 -6.99 10.44 -2.28
C TYR A 77 -8.29 9.70 -1.92
N THR A 78 -9.44 10.28 -2.25
CA THR A 78 -10.76 9.71 -1.94
C THR A 78 -10.91 8.32 -2.55
N GLU A 79 -10.57 8.18 -3.83
CA GLU A 79 -10.63 6.90 -4.54
C GLU A 79 -9.71 5.84 -3.90
N ALA A 80 -8.52 6.24 -3.44
CA ALA A 80 -7.58 5.34 -2.78
C ALA A 80 -8.10 4.83 -1.42
N ILE A 81 -8.78 5.69 -0.66
CA ILE A 81 -9.42 5.30 0.60
C ILE A 81 -10.62 4.39 0.35
N GLU A 82 -11.48 4.72 -0.62
CA GLU A 82 -12.63 3.87 -1.00
C GLU A 82 -12.17 2.48 -1.44
N HIS A 83 -11.10 2.39 -2.24
CA HIS A 83 -10.53 1.11 -2.64
C HIS A 83 -10.00 0.31 -1.44
N ARG A 84 -9.27 0.96 -0.53
CA ARG A 84 -8.78 0.31 0.70
C ARG A 84 -9.94 -0.20 1.55
N ASP A 85 -10.99 0.59 1.73
CA ASP A 85 -12.15 0.21 2.54
C ASP A 85 -12.93 -0.94 1.90
N PHE A 86 -13.06 -0.96 0.57
CA PHE A 86 -13.58 -2.10 -0.18
C PHE A 86 -12.74 -3.38 0.05
N LEU A 87 -11.41 -3.30 -0.07
CA LEU A 87 -10.54 -4.45 0.19
C LEU A 87 -10.77 -4.99 1.60
N ARG A 88 -10.91 -4.12 2.60
CA ARG A 88 -11.13 -4.52 4.00
C ARG A 88 -12.51 -5.14 4.25
N SER A 89 -13.56 -4.64 3.60
CA SER A 89 -14.90 -5.22 3.75
C SER A 89 -15.00 -6.65 3.20
N CYS A 90 -14.07 -7.07 2.33
CA CYS A 90 -14.00 -8.44 1.83
C CYS A 90 -13.28 -9.42 2.77
N PHE A 91 -12.54 -8.93 3.77
CA PHE A 91 -11.77 -9.75 4.72
C PHE A 91 -12.33 -9.76 6.15
N CYS A 92 -13.39 -8.99 6.42
CA CYS A 92 -14.12 -8.90 7.69
C CYS A 92 -15.54 -9.43 7.54
#